data_AF-S9VV49-F1
#
_entry.id   AF-S9VV49-F1
#
_cell.length_a   1.000
_cell.length_b   1.000
_cell.length_c   1.000
_cell.angle_alpha   90.00
_cell.angle_beta   90.00
_cell.angle_gamma   90.00
#
_symmetry.space_group_name_H-M   'P 1'
#
loop_
_entity.id
_entity.type
_entity.pdbx_description
1 polymer ?
#
loop_
_entity_poly.entity_id
_entity_poly.type
_entity_poly.pdbx_seq_one_letter_code
_entity_poly.pdbx_strand_id
1 'polypeptide(L)'
;MDETVAKLLKELEGSSKPSSTSKEVSNDTNSSQTFNSELDPSFNNQKASQELALVENIRSYPAALRYVFSLQVKNPEKLRKVKKLKTMQERQERDWFMERQRLIHHHQSKNKLKNLLTPLSTSLGHASSLERHSSTSNKNSLSEHDRELEEVLSEFDKKVVLLTERMYSDQRKALSELRIPLFLIPSSEPLTEEQSNLMRLLQDLFSE
;
A
#
# COMPACT_ATOMS: atom_id res chain seq x y z
N MET A 1 23.53 -1.49 25.40
CA MET A 1 23.09 -0.53 24.36
C MET A 1 24.08 -0.70 23.23
N ASP A 2 23.66 -1.42 22.20
CA ASP A 2 24.57 -2.11 21.30
C ASP A 2 25.12 -1.16 20.24
N GLU A 3 26.44 -1.19 20.05
CA GLU A 3 27.22 -0.33 19.15
C GLU A 3 26.74 -0.37 17.69
N THR A 4 25.94 -1.37 17.33
CA THR A 4 25.28 -1.51 16.02
C THR A 4 24.25 -0.42 15.75
N VAL A 5 23.54 0.06 16.77
CA VAL A 5 22.53 1.13 16.61
C VAL A 5 23.20 2.49 16.40
N ALA A 6 24.33 2.74 17.08
CA ALA A 6 25.11 3.96 16.91
C ALA A 6 25.75 4.07 15.51
N LYS A 7 26.10 2.93 14.90
CA LYS A 7 26.68 2.88 13.55
C LYS A 7 25.65 3.17 12.45
N LEU A 8 24.41 2.72 12.63
CA LEU A 8 23.28 2.99 11.71
C LEU A 8 22.82 4.45 11.75
N LEU A 9 22.86 5.11 12.91
CA LEU A 9 22.51 6.53 13.01
C LEU A 9 23.55 7.44 12.35
N LYS A 10 24.82 7.06 12.36
CA LYS A 10 25.91 7.83 11.72
C LYS A 10 25.89 7.73 10.19
N GLU A 11 25.28 6.69 9.63
CA GLU A 11 25.16 6.49 8.17
C GLU A 11 23.97 7.26 7.58
N LEU A 12 22.99 7.64 8.41
CA LEU A 12 21.80 8.40 7.99
C LEU A 12 22.00 9.93 7.97
N GLU A 13 23.03 10.48 8.61
CA GLU A 13 23.33 11.92 8.61
C GLU A 13 24.28 12.37 7.47
N GLY A 14 24.82 11.42 6.68
CA GLY A 14 25.87 11.70 5.69
C GLY A 14 25.42 12.00 4.25
N SER A 15 24.14 11.85 3.89
CA SER A 15 23.68 11.97 2.50
C SER A 15 22.74 13.16 2.30
N SER A 16 23.31 14.36 2.33
CA SER A 16 22.66 15.56 1.79
C SER A 16 23.72 16.55 1.34
N LYS A 17 24.03 16.52 0.04
CA LYS A 17 24.50 17.70 -0.70
C LYS A 17 24.18 17.58 -2.19
N PRO A 18 23.45 18.55 -2.78
CA PRO A 18 23.35 18.72 -4.21
C PRO A 18 24.54 19.54 -4.72
N SER A 19 25.23 19.08 -5.76
CA SER A 19 26.24 19.87 -6.47
C SER A 19 25.76 20.19 -7.87
N SER A 20 25.25 21.41 -8.03
CA SER A 20 25.20 22.14 -9.30
C SER A 20 26.63 22.42 -9.76
N THR A 21 26.92 22.27 -11.05
CA THR A 21 28.11 22.87 -11.66
C THR A 21 27.77 23.36 -13.06
N SER A 22 27.59 24.68 -13.13
CA SER A 22 27.61 25.46 -14.36
C SER A 22 29.07 25.66 -14.80
N LYS A 23 29.37 25.49 -16.08
CA LYS A 23 30.46 26.18 -16.77
C LYS A 23 30.06 26.47 -18.22
N GLU A 24 29.78 27.75 -18.48
CA GLU A 24 29.93 28.39 -19.79
C GLU A 24 31.42 28.49 -20.14
N VAL A 25 31.78 28.27 -21.42
CA VAL A 25 32.73 29.09 -22.19
C VAL A 25 32.42 28.90 -23.70
N SER A 26 32.19 30.02 -24.37
CA SER A 26 32.04 30.29 -25.80
C SER A 26 33.34 29.99 -26.59
N ASN A 27 33.49 29.88 -27.91
CA ASN A 27 32.81 30.27 -29.14
C ASN A 27 33.40 29.35 -30.24
N ASP A 28 32.68 29.06 -31.32
CA ASP A 28 33.15 29.46 -32.65
C ASP A 28 32.11 29.20 -33.74
N THR A 29 32.01 30.24 -34.56
CA THR A 29 31.14 30.46 -35.70
C THR A 29 31.55 29.56 -36.86
N ASN A 30 30.64 28.77 -37.42
CA ASN A 30 30.61 28.58 -38.88
C ASN A 30 29.25 28.13 -39.41
N SER A 31 28.77 29.00 -40.30
CA SER A 31 27.64 28.93 -41.21
C SER A 31 27.56 27.64 -42.02
N SER A 32 26.37 27.04 -42.08
CA SER A 32 25.63 26.67 -43.31
C SER A 32 24.34 25.94 -42.87
N GLN A 33 23.20 26.63 -42.86
CA GLN A 33 22.19 26.52 -43.92
C GLN A 33 21.72 25.07 -44.12
N THR A 34 20.58 24.69 -43.52
CA THR A 34 19.46 24.02 -44.22
C THR A 34 18.33 23.59 -43.26
N PHE A 35 17.10 23.91 -43.70
CA PHE A 35 15.79 23.40 -43.29
C PHE A 35 15.30 23.61 -41.85
N ASN A 36 14.53 24.69 -41.70
CA ASN A 36 13.44 24.78 -40.74
C ASN A 36 12.46 23.61 -40.97
N SER A 37 12.50 22.61 -40.10
CA SER A 37 11.36 21.74 -39.85
C SER A 37 10.85 22.08 -38.45
N GLU A 38 10.08 23.16 -38.41
CA GLU A 38 9.17 23.52 -37.34
C GLU A 38 8.15 22.38 -37.24
N LEU A 39 8.48 21.34 -36.47
CA LEU A 39 7.60 20.23 -36.21
C LEU A 39 6.62 20.65 -35.12
N ASP A 40 5.44 21.05 -35.59
CA ASP A 40 4.22 21.27 -34.83
C ASP A 40 4.04 20.27 -33.66
N PRO A 41 3.93 20.73 -32.40
CA PRO A 41 3.46 19.90 -31.28
C PRO A 41 1.97 19.52 -31.40
N SER A 42 1.27 20.00 -32.43
CA SER A 42 -0.19 19.91 -32.58
C SER A 42 -0.69 18.53 -33.04
N PHE A 43 0.04 17.84 -33.93
CA PHE A 43 -0.38 16.53 -34.47
C PHE A 43 -0.34 15.41 -33.43
N ASN A 44 0.57 15.48 -32.46
CA ASN A 44 0.70 14.46 -31.42
C ASN A 44 -0.44 14.55 -30.38
N ASN A 45 -0.92 15.77 -30.10
CA ASN A 45 -2.05 16.00 -29.20
C ASN A 45 -3.37 15.51 -29.79
N GLN A 46 -3.61 15.70 -31.10
CA GLN A 46 -4.85 15.22 -31.74
C GLN A 46 -4.95 13.69 -31.76
N LYS A 47 -3.83 12.99 -31.99
CA LYS A 47 -3.78 11.52 -31.96
C LYS A 47 -3.99 10.98 -30.55
N ALA A 48 -3.38 11.60 -29.54
CA ALA A 48 -3.62 11.26 -28.15
C ALA A 48 -5.08 11.49 -27.74
N SER A 49 -5.68 12.63 -28.11
CA SER A 49 -7.09 12.93 -27.83
C SER A 49 -8.06 11.96 -28.51
N GLN A 50 -7.79 11.52 -29.75
CA GLN A 50 -8.61 10.51 -30.43
C GLN A 50 -8.44 9.12 -29.80
N GLU A 51 -7.21 8.74 -29.43
CA GLU A 51 -6.97 7.48 -28.73
C GLU A 51 -7.69 7.46 -27.38
N LEU A 52 -7.67 8.57 -26.64
CA LEU A 52 -8.42 8.75 -25.38
C LEU A 52 -9.94 8.60 -25.57
N ALA A 53 -10.51 9.23 -26.60
CA ALA A 53 -11.93 9.10 -26.90
C ALA A 53 -12.33 7.65 -27.24
N LEU A 54 -11.43 6.90 -27.90
CA LEU A 54 -11.65 5.48 -28.16
C LEU A 54 -11.57 4.64 -26.89
N VAL A 55 -10.62 4.93 -25.98
CA VAL A 55 -10.50 4.19 -24.70
C VAL A 55 -11.70 4.45 -23.80
N GLU A 56 -12.20 5.69 -23.73
CA GLU A 56 -13.37 6.06 -22.93
C GLU A 56 -14.68 5.42 -23.43
N ASN A 57 -14.75 5.07 -24.72
CA ASN A 57 -15.91 4.42 -25.31
C ASN A 57 -15.88 2.88 -25.16
N ILE A 58 -14.77 2.30 -24.70
CA ILE A 58 -14.66 0.86 -24.41
C ILE A 58 -15.41 0.57 -23.10
N ARG A 59 -16.63 0.09 -23.23
CA ARG A 59 -17.51 -0.33 -22.12
C ARG A 59 -17.68 -1.83 -21.96
N SER A 60 -17.08 -2.62 -22.86
CA SER A 60 -17.26 -4.07 -22.91
C SER A 60 -15.95 -4.80 -22.61
N TYR A 61 -16.02 -5.80 -21.74
CA TYR A 61 -14.87 -6.61 -21.32
C TYR A 61 -14.00 -7.15 -22.48
N PRO A 62 -14.50 -7.83 -23.54
CA PRO A 62 -13.67 -8.30 -24.65
C PRO A 62 -12.92 -7.21 -25.43
N ALA A 63 -13.45 -5.98 -25.45
CA ALA A 63 -12.78 -4.84 -26.04
C ALA A 63 -11.68 -4.29 -25.11
N ALA A 64 -11.92 -4.27 -23.80
CA ALA A 64 -10.92 -3.93 -22.80
C ALA A 64 -9.73 -4.92 -22.80
N LEU A 65 -10.00 -6.20 -23.00
CA LEU A 65 -8.98 -7.24 -23.15
C LEU A 65 -8.02 -6.96 -24.31
N ARG A 66 -8.58 -6.76 -25.51
CA ARG A 66 -7.80 -6.45 -26.71
C ARG A 66 -6.97 -5.18 -26.52
N TYR A 67 -7.52 -4.20 -25.82
CA TYR A 67 -6.78 -3.00 -25.46
C TYR A 67 -5.61 -3.29 -24.54
N VAL A 68 -5.79 -4.02 -23.43
CA VAL A 68 -4.72 -4.35 -22.48
C VAL A 68 -3.57 -5.13 -23.16
N PHE A 69 -3.88 -6.11 -24.00
CA PHE A 69 -2.84 -6.82 -24.77
C PHE A 69 -2.12 -5.90 -25.76
N SER A 70 -2.86 -5.01 -26.46
CA SER A 70 -2.23 -4.01 -27.32
C SER A 70 -1.35 -3.02 -26.53
N LEU A 71 -1.76 -2.69 -25.30
CA LEU A 71 -1.06 -1.80 -24.39
C LEU A 71 0.23 -2.43 -23.89
N GLN A 72 0.24 -3.75 -23.63
CA GLN A 72 1.44 -4.50 -23.26
C GLN A 72 2.52 -4.40 -24.34
N VAL A 73 2.14 -4.52 -25.61
CA VAL A 73 3.07 -4.42 -26.76
C VAL A 73 3.54 -2.98 -26.96
N LYS A 74 2.63 -2.01 -26.90
CA LYS A 74 2.94 -0.59 -27.18
C LYS A 74 3.66 0.12 -26.04
N ASN A 75 3.30 -0.18 -24.79
CA ASN A 75 3.71 0.56 -23.60
C ASN A 75 3.85 -0.38 -22.38
N PRO A 76 4.87 -1.25 -22.33
CA PRO A 76 5.07 -2.18 -21.21
C PRO A 76 5.28 -1.48 -19.86
N GLU A 77 5.77 -0.23 -19.87
CA GLU A 77 5.95 0.58 -18.65
C GLU A 77 4.66 0.84 -17.88
N LYS A 78 3.55 1.07 -18.60
CA LYS A 78 2.24 1.28 -17.97
C LYS A 78 1.83 0.04 -17.20
N LEU A 79 2.07 -1.13 -17.79
CA LEU A 79 1.74 -2.41 -17.20
C LEU A 79 2.63 -2.73 -15.98
N ARG A 80 3.92 -2.35 -16.01
CA ARG A 80 4.80 -2.42 -14.83
C ARG A 80 4.32 -1.56 -13.67
N LYS A 81 3.74 -0.38 -13.94
CA LYS A 81 3.12 0.45 -12.90
C LYS A 81 1.93 -0.26 -12.26
N VAL A 82 1.09 -0.95 -13.03
CA VAL A 82 0.00 -1.77 -12.47
C VAL A 82 0.55 -2.92 -11.61
N LYS A 83 1.59 -3.62 -12.07
CA LYS A 83 2.28 -4.65 -11.27
C LYS A 83 2.84 -4.09 -9.96
N LYS A 84 3.37 -2.86 -9.98
CA LYS A 84 3.83 -2.16 -8.77
C LYS A 84 2.69 -1.86 -7.79
N LEU A 85 1.51 -1.45 -8.28
CA LEU A 85 0.34 -1.22 -7.43
C LEU A 85 -0.11 -2.51 -6.74
N LYS A 86 -0.14 -3.64 -7.46
CA LYS A 86 -0.48 -4.96 -6.92
C LYS A 86 0.52 -5.40 -5.84
N THR A 87 1.82 -5.35 -6.14
CA THR A 87 2.85 -5.73 -5.17
C THR A 87 2.86 -4.82 -3.93
N MET A 88 2.47 -3.55 -4.08
CA MET A 88 2.25 -2.66 -2.93
C MET A 88 1.07 -3.09 -2.07
N GLN A 89 -0.06 -3.47 -2.68
CA GLN A 89 -1.23 -3.99 -1.95
C GLN A 89 -0.86 -5.27 -1.18
N GLU A 90 -0.25 -6.25 -1.85
CA GLU A 90 0.16 -7.50 -1.20
C GLU A 90 1.14 -7.27 -0.05
N ARG A 91 2.01 -6.25 -0.17
CA ARG A 91 2.88 -5.81 0.93
C ARG A 91 2.06 -5.25 2.08
N GLN A 92 1.12 -4.34 1.81
CA GLN A 92 0.29 -3.74 2.85
C GLN A 92 -0.55 -4.80 3.58
N GLU A 93 -1.16 -5.75 2.86
CA GLU A 93 -1.91 -6.85 3.45
C GLU A 93 -1.04 -7.72 4.36
N ARG A 94 0.19 -8.02 3.92
CA ARG A 94 1.18 -8.75 4.75
C ARG A 94 1.57 -7.94 5.99
N ASP A 95 1.81 -6.65 5.84
CA ASP A 95 2.18 -5.76 6.94
C ASP A 95 1.04 -5.67 7.98
N TRP A 96 -0.21 -5.54 7.52
CA TRP A 96 -1.39 -5.57 8.39
C TRP A 96 -1.54 -6.90 9.13
N PHE A 97 -1.33 -8.02 8.44
CA PHE A 97 -1.35 -9.34 9.07
C PHE A 97 -0.28 -9.45 10.16
N MET A 98 0.96 -9.06 9.85
CA MET A 98 2.07 -9.09 10.80
C MET A 98 1.85 -8.18 12.00
N GLU A 99 1.30 -6.99 11.79
CA GLU A 99 1.00 -6.05 12.87
C GLU A 99 -0.10 -6.60 13.79
N ARG A 100 -1.15 -7.20 13.22
CA ARG A 100 -2.19 -7.90 14.00
C ARG A 100 -1.60 -9.02 14.84
N GLN A 101 -0.70 -9.82 14.29
CA GLN A 101 0.01 -10.88 15.04
C GLN A 101 0.90 -10.31 16.15
N ARG A 102 1.60 -9.21 15.88
CA ARG A 102 2.41 -8.50 16.88
C ARG A 102 1.55 -8.02 18.04
N LEU A 103 0.36 -7.51 17.77
CA LEU A 103 -0.59 -7.03 18.78
C LEU A 103 -1.06 -8.17 19.70
N ILE A 104 -1.42 -9.31 19.10
CA ILE A 104 -1.78 -10.53 19.83
C ILE A 104 -0.61 -11.01 20.68
N HIS A 105 0.59 -11.12 20.11
CA HIS A 105 1.76 -11.59 20.83
C HIS A 105 2.13 -10.65 21.99
N HIS A 106 2.09 -9.33 21.76
CA HIS A 106 2.35 -8.34 22.80
C HIS A 106 1.38 -8.50 23.99
N HIS A 107 0.10 -8.70 23.69
CA HIS A 107 -0.91 -8.94 24.73
C HIS A 107 -0.68 -10.26 25.47
N GLN A 108 -0.36 -11.34 24.76
CA GLN A 108 -0.01 -12.63 25.37
C GLN A 108 1.23 -12.52 26.28
N SER A 109 2.26 -11.79 25.86
CA SER A 109 3.46 -11.53 26.68
C SER A 109 3.12 -10.71 27.93
N LYS A 110 2.30 -9.66 27.80
CA LYS A 110 1.81 -8.86 28.94
C LYS A 110 1.05 -9.73 29.95
N ASN A 111 0.18 -10.62 29.47
CA ASN A 111 -0.56 -11.55 30.33
C ASN A 111 0.34 -12.57 31.01
N LYS A 112 1.30 -13.16 30.29
CA LYS A 112 2.30 -14.07 30.88
C LYS A 112 3.10 -13.37 31.98
N LEU A 113 3.55 -12.14 31.74
CA LEU A 113 4.28 -11.35 32.73
C LEU A 113 3.43 -11.04 33.97
N LYS A 114 2.18 -10.61 33.78
CA LYS A 114 1.24 -10.38 34.90
C LYS A 114 1.03 -11.64 35.74
N ASN A 115 0.84 -12.79 35.09
CA ASN A 115 0.67 -14.09 35.77
C ASN A 115 1.92 -14.54 36.54
N LEU A 116 3.12 -14.12 36.11
CA LEU A 116 4.36 -14.39 36.84
C LEU A 116 4.59 -13.41 38.02
N LEU A 117 4.06 -12.19 37.93
CA LEU A 117 4.18 -11.17 38.97
C LEU A 117 3.10 -11.28 40.06
N THR A 118 1.92 -11.84 39.75
CA THR A 118 0.84 -12.03 40.73
C THR A 118 1.27 -12.76 41.99
N PRO A 119 2.05 -13.87 41.95
CA PRO A 119 2.51 -14.56 43.16
C PRO A 119 3.48 -13.74 44.01
N LEU A 120 4.27 -12.84 43.41
CA LEU A 120 5.22 -11.98 44.12
C LEU A 120 4.50 -10.83 44.84
N SER A 121 3.46 -10.28 44.20
CA SER A 121 2.62 -9.23 44.80
C SER A 121 1.77 -9.76 45.96
N THR A 122 1.22 -10.97 45.84
CA THR A 122 0.45 -11.58 46.92
C THR A 122 1.32 -12.05 48.09
N SER A 123 2.55 -12.51 47.82
CA SER A 123 3.52 -12.93 48.84
C SER A 123 3.97 -11.78 49.75
N LEU A 124 4.19 -10.58 49.21
CA LEU A 124 4.65 -9.42 50.00
C LEU A 124 3.52 -8.78 50.85
N GLY A 125 2.26 -9.03 50.52
CA GLY A 125 1.09 -8.56 51.27
C GLY A 125 0.54 -9.54 52.31
N HIS A 126 1.01 -10.79 52.37
CA HIS A 126 0.39 -11.84 53.20
C HIS A 126 1.02 -12.04 54.59
N ALA A 127 1.86 -11.10 55.06
CA ALA A 127 2.30 -11.08 56.46
C ALA A 127 1.21 -10.56 57.44
N SER A 128 0.05 -10.12 56.95
CA SER A 128 -1.08 -9.75 57.80
C SER A 128 -2.42 -10.14 57.17
N SER A 129 -3.08 -11.12 57.78
CA SER A 129 -4.49 -11.51 57.61
C SER A 129 -4.70 -12.90 57.00
N LEU A 130 -4.45 -13.91 57.84
CA LEU A 130 -5.22 -15.15 57.85
C LEU A 130 -6.72 -14.79 57.93
N GLU A 131 -7.48 -15.22 56.91
CA GLU A 131 -8.88 -15.65 56.95
C GLU A 131 -9.58 -15.32 55.62
N ARG A 132 -10.37 -16.31 55.17
CA ARG A 132 -11.54 -16.20 54.28
C ARG A 132 -11.41 -16.38 52.76
N HIS A 133 -12.06 -17.48 52.37
CA HIS A 133 -12.95 -17.66 51.23
C HIS A 133 -12.31 -17.93 49.86
N SER A 134 -12.13 -19.22 49.63
CA SER A 134 -12.11 -19.85 48.31
C SER A 134 -13.46 -19.61 47.60
N SER A 135 -13.57 -18.49 46.89
CA SER A 135 -14.70 -18.19 46.01
C SER A 135 -14.48 -18.78 44.61
N THR A 136 -15.32 -19.77 44.32
CA THR A 136 -15.77 -20.25 43.02
C THR A 136 -15.46 -19.32 41.82
N SER A 137 -14.47 -19.68 41.00
CA SER A 137 -14.24 -19.00 39.72
C SER A 137 -15.27 -19.46 38.69
N ASN A 138 -16.29 -18.64 38.47
CA ASN A 138 -17.21 -18.72 37.35
C ASN A 138 -16.42 -18.73 36.02
N LYS A 139 -16.51 -19.83 35.27
CA LYS A 139 -15.82 -20.05 33.98
C LYS A 139 -16.45 -19.35 32.76
N ASN A 140 -17.42 -18.45 32.95
CA ASN A 140 -18.22 -17.89 31.84
C ASN A 140 -18.13 -16.36 31.68
N SER A 141 -17.18 -15.69 32.34
CA SER A 141 -16.84 -14.30 32.02
C SER A 141 -15.54 -14.32 31.22
N LEU A 142 -15.54 -13.79 29.99
CA LEU A 142 -14.31 -13.33 29.34
C LEU A 142 -13.51 -12.54 30.38
N SER A 143 -12.25 -12.90 30.59
CA SER A 143 -11.38 -12.14 31.48
C SER A 143 -11.39 -10.68 31.01
N GLU A 144 -11.32 -9.71 31.91
CA GLU A 144 -11.24 -8.30 31.52
C GLU A 144 -10.10 -8.04 30.52
N HIS A 145 -9.04 -8.87 30.58
CA HIS A 145 -7.95 -8.85 29.60
C HIS A 145 -8.32 -9.36 28.21
N ASP A 146 -9.19 -10.36 28.11
CA ASP A 146 -9.64 -10.83 26.80
C ASP A 146 -10.53 -9.76 26.14
N ARG A 147 -11.29 -8.99 26.94
CA ARG A 147 -12.06 -7.84 26.46
C ARG A 147 -11.16 -6.69 26.00
N GLU A 148 -10.09 -6.37 26.75
CA GLU A 148 -9.08 -5.38 26.36
C GLU A 148 -8.45 -5.74 25.00
N LEU A 149 -8.08 -7.01 24.79
CA LEU A 149 -7.53 -7.47 23.51
C LEU A 149 -8.56 -7.38 22.37
N GLU A 150 -9.79 -7.82 22.60
CA GLU A 150 -10.86 -7.75 21.59
C GLU A 150 -11.12 -6.31 21.15
N GLU A 151 -11.15 -5.36 22.09
CA GLU A 151 -11.33 -3.94 21.81
C GLU A 151 -10.17 -3.39 20.96
N VAL A 152 -8.92 -3.65 21.37
CA VAL A 152 -7.73 -3.19 20.62
C VAL A 152 -7.66 -3.80 19.22
N LEU A 153 -8.00 -5.09 19.06
CA LEU A 153 -8.08 -5.74 17.75
C LEU A 153 -9.21 -5.14 16.91
N SER A 154 -10.37 -4.86 17.51
CA SER A 154 -11.50 -4.26 16.78
C SER A 154 -11.18 -2.85 16.28
N GLU A 155 -10.44 -2.05 17.05
CA GLU A 155 -9.98 -0.74 16.63
C GLU A 155 -8.95 -0.83 15.51
N PHE A 156 -8.04 -1.80 15.59
CA PHE A 156 -7.09 -2.08 14.52
C PHE A 156 -7.81 -2.48 13.23
N ASP A 157 -8.74 -3.44 13.31
CA ASP A 157 -9.49 -3.94 12.16
C ASP A 157 -10.33 -2.81 11.51
N LYS A 158 -10.95 -1.92 12.31
CA LYS A 158 -11.62 -0.70 11.80
C LYS A 158 -10.66 0.22 11.03
N LYS A 159 -9.45 0.42 11.53
CA LYS A 159 -8.43 1.23 10.83
C LYS A 159 -8.01 0.56 9.53
N VAL A 160 -7.84 -0.76 9.52
CA VAL A 160 -7.50 -1.51 8.30
C VAL A 160 -8.58 -1.34 7.24
N VAL A 161 -9.87 -1.40 7.60
CA VAL A 161 -10.97 -1.15 6.65
C VAL A 161 -10.84 0.21 5.99
N LEU A 162 -10.67 1.29 6.76
CA LEU A 162 -10.51 2.65 6.23
C LEU A 162 -9.27 2.79 5.34
N LEU A 163 -8.15 2.17 5.74
CA LEU A 163 -6.93 2.15 4.93
C LEU A 163 -7.13 1.38 3.62
N THR A 164 -7.89 0.29 3.67
CA THR A 164 -8.19 -0.56 2.51
C THR A 164 -9.08 0.19 1.52
N GLU A 165 -10.12 0.89 1.99
CA GLU A 165 -10.97 1.75 1.15
C GLU A 165 -10.14 2.83 0.46
N ARG A 166 -9.24 3.50 1.21
CA ARG A 166 -8.31 4.48 0.65
C ARG A 166 -7.39 3.86 -0.40
N MET A 167 -6.81 2.70 -0.12
CA MET A 167 -5.96 1.96 -1.06
C MET A 167 -6.71 1.64 -2.35
N TYR A 168 -7.95 1.16 -2.27
CA TYR A 168 -8.78 0.88 -3.45
C TYR A 168 -9.08 2.14 -4.26
N SER A 169 -9.38 3.24 -3.59
CA SER A 169 -9.58 4.55 -4.24
C SER A 169 -8.32 5.01 -4.98
N ASP A 170 -7.16 4.93 -4.33
CA ASP A 170 -5.86 5.31 -4.91
C ASP A 170 -5.49 4.40 -6.10
N GLN A 171 -5.74 3.09 -6.00
CA GLN A 171 -5.56 2.16 -7.11
C GLN A 171 -6.47 2.49 -8.29
N ARG A 172 -7.76 2.76 -8.03
CA ARG A 172 -8.72 3.13 -9.08
C ARG A 172 -8.29 4.40 -9.79
N LYS A 173 -7.81 5.40 -9.04
CA LYS A 173 -7.23 6.63 -9.61
C LYS A 173 -5.99 6.34 -10.45
N ALA A 174 -5.09 5.48 -9.98
CA ALA A 174 -3.91 5.12 -10.74
C ALA A 174 -4.26 4.34 -12.03
N LEU A 175 -5.27 3.46 -12.00
CA LEU A 175 -5.77 2.76 -13.19
C LEU A 175 -6.43 3.71 -14.19
N SER A 176 -7.14 4.74 -13.71
CA SER A 176 -7.72 5.77 -14.57
C SER A 176 -6.64 6.68 -15.20
N GLU A 177 -5.61 7.06 -14.43
CA GLU A 177 -4.43 7.77 -14.94
C GLU A 177 -3.66 6.97 -16.00
N LEU A 178 -3.58 5.64 -15.83
CA LEU A 178 -2.99 4.73 -16.80
C LEU A 178 -3.86 4.50 -18.04
N ARG A 179 -5.07 5.06 -18.05
CA ARG A 179 -6.07 4.95 -19.12
C ARG A 179 -6.46 3.49 -19.39
N ILE A 180 -6.69 2.71 -18.34
CA ILE A 180 -7.22 1.36 -18.49
C ILE A 180 -8.75 1.47 -18.69
N PRO A 181 -9.30 0.87 -19.77
CA PRO A 181 -10.74 0.84 -20.02
C PRO A 181 -11.52 0.32 -18.81
N LEU A 182 -12.80 0.68 -18.71
CA LEU A 182 -13.70 0.36 -17.59
C LEU A 182 -13.39 1.09 -16.27
N PHE A 183 -12.17 1.60 -16.05
CA PHE A 183 -11.79 2.40 -14.87
C PHE A 183 -11.77 3.92 -15.13
N LEU A 184 -12.02 4.34 -16.37
CA LEU A 184 -12.08 5.75 -16.76
C LEU A 184 -13.38 6.45 -16.33
N ILE A 185 -14.46 5.69 -16.22
CA ILE A 185 -15.74 6.21 -15.75
C ILE A 185 -15.69 6.22 -14.22
N PRO A 186 -15.96 7.35 -13.55
CA PRO A 186 -16.19 7.35 -12.11
C PRO A 186 -17.49 6.59 -11.83
N SER A 187 -17.42 5.26 -11.75
CA SER A 187 -18.56 4.40 -11.48
C SER A 187 -18.73 4.18 -9.98
N SER A 188 -19.99 4.19 -9.56
CA SER A 188 -20.45 3.93 -8.19
C SER A 188 -19.91 2.60 -7.68
N GLU A 189 -19.52 2.60 -6.41
CA GLU A 189 -19.30 1.39 -5.64
C GLU A 189 -20.63 0.63 -5.48
N PRO A 190 -20.67 -0.72 -5.63
CA PRO A 190 -19.56 -1.66 -5.81
C PRO A 190 -19.05 -1.85 -7.25
N LEU A 191 -17.85 -2.43 -7.38
CA LEU A 191 -17.18 -2.75 -8.65
C LEU A 191 -18.07 -3.64 -9.54
N THR A 192 -18.16 -3.35 -10.83
CA THR A 192 -18.91 -4.21 -11.76
C THR A 192 -18.18 -5.53 -11.99
N GLU A 193 -18.92 -6.58 -12.35
CA GLU A 193 -18.36 -7.91 -12.63
C GLU A 193 -17.27 -7.86 -13.72
N GLU A 194 -17.48 -7.05 -14.76
CA GLU A 194 -16.50 -6.83 -15.84
C GLU A 194 -15.19 -6.18 -15.35
N GLN A 195 -15.28 -5.23 -14.42
CA GLN A 195 -14.10 -4.60 -13.80
C GLN A 195 -13.34 -5.61 -12.92
N SER A 196 -14.06 -6.46 -12.18
CA SER A 196 -13.46 -7.54 -11.38
C SER A 196 -12.73 -8.57 -12.24
N ASN A 197 -13.34 -8.99 -13.34
CA ASN A 197 -12.73 -9.92 -14.30
C ASN A 197 -11.48 -9.31 -14.95
N LEU A 198 -11.50 -8.01 -15.28
CA LEU A 198 -10.34 -7.31 -15.83
C LEU A 198 -9.22 -7.19 -14.82
N MET A 199 -9.53 -6.89 -13.55
CA MET A 199 -8.54 -6.90 -12.47
C MET A 199 -7.91 -8.28 -12.30
N ARG A 200 -8.71 -9.35 -12.34
CA ARG A 200 -8.21 -10.73 -12.25
C ARG A 200 -7.27 -11.05 -13.41
N LEU A 201 -7.61 -10.68 -14.64
CA LEU A 201 -6.69 -10.88 -15.76
C LEU A 201 -5.40 -10.09 -15.59
N LEU A 202 -5.48 -8.82 -15.19
CA LEU A 202 -4.30 -8.02 -14.90
C LEU A 202 -3.45 -8.73 -13.84
N GLN A 203 -4.07 -9.31 -12.81
CA GLN A 203 -3.36 -10.10 -11.81
C GLN A 203 -2.67 -11.34 -12.41
N ASP A 204 -3.33 -12.09 -13.27
CA ASP A 204 -2.79 -13.30 -13.90
C ASP A 204 -1.61 -12.95 -14.83
N LEU A 205 -1.74 -11.89 -15.62
CA LEU A 205 -0.66 -11.38 -16.49
C LEU A 205 0.58 -10.92 -15.74
N PHE A 206 0.47 -10.64 -14.44
CA PHE A 206 1.60 -10.16 -13.62
C PHE A 206 2.21 -11.24 -12.72
N SER A 207 1.61 -12.43 -12.69
CA SER A 207 2.04 -13.54 -11.83
C SER A 207 3.17 -14.36 -12.45
N GLU A 208 3.56 -14.06 -13.69
CA GLU A 208 4.87 -14.41 -14.28
C GLU A 208 5.98 -13.47 -13.81
#